data_AF-A0A7S2X2W1-F1
#
_entry.id   AF-A0A7S2X2W1-F1
#
_cell.length_a   1.000
_cell.length_b   1.000
_cell.length_c   1.000
_cell.angle_alpha   90.00
_cell.angle_beta   90.00
_cell.angle_gamma   90.00
#
_symmetry.space_group_name_H-M   'P 1'
#
loop_
_entity.id
_entity.type
_entity.pdbx_description
1 polymer ?
#
loop_
_entity_poly.entity_id
_entity_poly.type
_entity_poly.pdbx_seq_one_letter_code
_entity_poly.pdbx_strand_id
1 'polypeptide(L)'
;GNQAEADYKCSFSGSGQNGFLCDASVTAHPAGQEGNQAEVEVTFEPTQIGETFRDTLVVTSPVGGEYVCPVVGRCVPPKPQGPILLSGDSGSLSFKNVLAQETKFTFSVDNPSFTVKPEETIAAKKAVQVKIGYKKTEGHPGTGKLIVGCAETPSTWVYYLKSSK
;
A
#
# COMPACT_ATOMS: atom_id res chain seq x y z
N GLY A 1 -11.05 25.53 35.02
CA GLY A 1 -11.18 26.57 33.99
C GLY A 1 -11.47 25.86 32.69
N ASN A 2 -12.43 26.33 31.89
CA ASN A 2 -12.70 25.74 30.59
C ASN A 2 -11.46 25.88 29.72
N GLN A 3 -10.94 24.76 29.23
CA GLN A 3 -9.87 24.76 28.24
C GLN A 3 -10.48 25.24 26.91
N ALA A 4 -9.86 26.25 26.28
CA ALA A 4 -10.34 26.76 25.00
C ALA A 4 -10.05 25.77 23.88
N GLU A 5 -10.86 25.83 22.81
CA GLU A 5 -10.61 25.11 21.58
C GLU A 5 -9.24 25.50 21.00
N ALA A 6 -8.51 24.54 20.46
CA ALA A 6 -7.22 24.77 19.83
C ALA A 6 -7.17 24.09 18.46
N ASP A 7 -7.02 24.90 17.42
CA ASP A 7 -6.69 24.41 16.09
C ASP A 7 -5.18 24.22 15.98
N TYR A 8 -4.80 23.05 15.49
CA TYR A 8 -3.42 22.71 15.20
C TYR A 8 -3.21 22.59 13.70
N LYS A 9 -2.13 23.18 13.21
CA LYS A 9 -1.58 22.90 11.89
C LYS A 9 -0.68 21.67 11.97
N CYS A 10 -0.89 20.73 11.07
CA CYS A 10 -0.09 19.51 10.94
C CYS A 10 0.75 19.58 9.67
N SER A 11 2.05 19.30 9.79
CA SER A 11 2.95 19.26 8.64
C SER A 11 4.17 18.41 8.92
N PHE A 12 4.77 17.86 7.88
CA PHE A 12 6.07 17.21 7.98
C PHE A 12 7.21 18.22 7.76
N SER A 13 8.29 18.09 8.53
CA SER A 13 9.44 19.00 8.49
C SER A 13 10.34 18.83 7.26
N GLY A 14 10.31 17.64 6.64
CA GLY A 14 11.08 17.32 5.45
C GLY A 14 10.57 18.06 4.20
N SER A 15 11.47 18.27 3.24
CA SER A 15 11.18 19.00 1.99
C SER A 15 10.35 18.22 0.95
N GLY A 16 9.77 17.08 1.31
CA GLY A 16 8.86 16.29 0.48
C GLY A 16 9.47 15.05 -0.19
N GLN A 17 8.59 14.07 -0.47
CA GLN A 17 8.81 12.72 -1.04
C GLN A 17 9.19 11.60 -0.05
N ASN A 18 8.75 11.71 1.21
CA ASN A 18 9.01 10.75 2.27
C ASN A 18 7.96 9.63 2.35
N GLY A 19 6.90 9.72 1.54
CA GLY A 19 5.76 8.80 1.57
C GLY A 19 4.80 8.99 2.75
N PHE A 20 5.03 9.95 3.65
CA PHE A 20 4.12 10.25 4.76
C PHE A 20 3.10 11.32 4.40
N LEU A 21 1.86 11.11 4.83
CA LEU A 21 0.72 11.99 4.60
C LEU A 21 -0.07 12.11 5.91
N CYS A 22 -0.62 13.28 6.17
CA CYS A 22 -1.61 13.52 7.23
C CYS A 22 -2.55 14.64 6.76
N ASP A 23 -3.68 14.79 7.45
CA ASP A 23 -4.51 15.98 7.26
C ASP A 23 -3.73 17.25 7.63
N ALA A 24 -4.05 18.36 6.98
CA ALA A 24 -3.32 19.63 7.18
C ALA A 24 -3.58 20.27 8.56
N SER A 25 -4.64 19.83 9.25
CA SER A 25 -5.03 20.36 10.55
C SER A 25 -5.85 19.37 11.36
N VAL A 26 -5.83 19.54 12.68
CA VAL A 26 -6.73 18.87 13.63
C VAL A 26 -7.22 19.90 14.65
N THR A 27 -8.48 19.79 15.07
CA THR A 27 -9.06 20.63 16.13
C THR A 27 -9.16 19.83 17.42
N ALA A 28 -8.59 20.37 18.50
CA ALA A 28 -8.82 19.85 19.84
C ALA A 28 -9.93 20.66 20.51
N HIS A 29 -11.08 20.04 20.71
CA HIS A 29 -12.22 20.68 21.35
C HIS A 29 -12.01 20.82 22.88
N PRO A 30 -12.65 21.82 23.51
CA PRO A 30 -12.70 21.97 24.96
C PRO A 30 -13.04 20.68 25.69
N ALA A 31 -12.34 20.41 26.78
CA ALA A 31 -12.54 19.21 27.59
C ALA A 31 -12.90 19.53 29.04
N GLY A 32 -13.72 18.65 29.64
CA GLY A 32 -13.98 18.61 31.08
C GLY A 32 -12.87 17.90 31.85
N GLN A 33 -13.15 17.47 33.09
CA GLN A 33 -12.15 16.83 33.96
C GLN A 33 -11.56 15.53 33.40
N GLU A 34 -12.28 14.83 32.53
CA GLU A 34 -11.83 13.56 31.94
C GLU A 34 -10.98 13.73 30.67
N GLY A 35 -10.81 14.97 30.20
CA GLY A 35 -10.12 15.24 28.93
C GLY A 35 -10.98 14.96 27.70
N ASN A 36 -10.45 15.30 26.52
CA ASN A 36 -10.99 14.92 25.23
C ASN A 36 -9.84 14.53 24.30
N GLN A 37 -10.07 13.59 23.40
CA GLN A 37 -9.04 13.10 22.50
C GLN A 37 -9.09 13.83 21.16
N ALA A 38 -7.92 14.24 20.67
CA ALA A 38 -7.72 14.65 19.30
C ALA A 38 -6.65 13.73 18.68
N GLU A 39 -6.82 13.37 17.42
CA GLU A 39 -5.96 12.43 16.72
C GLU A 39 -5.43 13.02 15.41
N VAL A 40 -4.18 12.73 15.09
CA VAL A 40 -3.60 13.00 13.77
C VAL A 40 -3.28 11.67 13.12
N GLU A 41 -4.05 11.30 12.11
CA GLU A 41 -3.80 10.09 11.33
C GLU A 41 -2.62 10.32 10.38
N VAL A 42 -1.65 9.40 10.41
CA VAL A 42 -0.49 9.41 9.51
C VAL A 42 -0.55 8.20 8.60
N THR A 43 -0.71 8.45 7.30
CA THR A 43 -0.64 7.43 6.25
C THR A 43 0.78 7.35 5.68
N PHE A 44 1.29 6.14 5.50
CA PHE A 44 2.57 5.90 4.84
C PHE A 44 2.37 5.13 3.51
N GLU A 45 2.63 5.79 2.39
CA GLU A 45 2.56 5.23 1.04
C GLU A 45 3.94 5.29 0.34
N PRO A 46 4.85 4.34 0.61
CA PRO A 46 6.17 4.33 -0.01
C PRO A 46 6.09 4.06 -1.52
N THR A 47 7.09 4.56 -2.22
CA THR A 47 7.25 4.41 -3.68
C THR A 47 8.43 3.52 -4.07
N GLN A 48 9.29 3.18 -3.12
CA GLN A 48 10.54 2.45 -3.36
C GLN A 48 10.71 1.30 -2.38
N ILE A 49 10.70 0.07 -2.89
CA ILE A 49 10.83 -1.16 -2.10
C ILE A 49 12.24 -1.32 -1.56
N GLY A 50 12.36 -1.72 -0.30
CA GLY A 50 13.62 -1.94 0.42
C GLY A 50 14.11 -0.72 1.21
N GLU A 51 13.53 0.45 0.98
CA GLU A 51 14.01 1.71 1.55
C GLU A 51 13.36 2.04 2.91
N THR A 52 14.09 2.79 3.73
CA THR A 52 13.60 3.34 5.00
C THR A 52 13.40 4.83 4.84
N PHE A 53 12.18 5.27 5.09
CA PHE A 53 11.75 6.65 5.02
C PHE A 53 11.66 7.22 6.43
N ARG A 54 12.08 8.48 6.58
CA ARG A 54 12.06 9.20 7.85
C ARG A 54 11.52 10.60 7.62
N ASP A 55 10.76 11.08 8.59
CA ASP A 55 10.39 12.48 8.69
C ASP A 55 10.06 12.80 10.16
N THR A 56 9.70 14.05 10.42
CA THR A 56 9.19 14.53 11.69
C THR A 56 7.87 15.25 11.44
N LEU A 57 6.79 14.71 12.00
CA LEU A 57 5.50 15.38 12.07
C LEU A 57 5.58 16.50 13.11
N VAL A 58 5.20 17.70 12.71
CA VAL A 58 5.11 18.90 13.53
C VAL A 58 3.66 19.34 13.58
N VAL A 59 3.08 19.35 14.77
CA VAL A 59 1.69 19.74 15.06
C VAL A 59 1.72 20.97 15.95
N THR A 60 1.24 22.11 15.45
CA THR A 60 1.47 23.42 16.08
C THR A 60 0.20 24.23 16.23
N SER A 61 0.01 24.83 17.40
CA SER A 61 -1.06 25.77 17.72
C SER A 61 -0.50 26.93 18.54
N PRO A 62 -0.86 28.19 18.24
CA PRO A 62 -0.45 29.34 19.04
C PRO A 62 -0.90 29.26 20.51
N VAL A 63 -2.01 28.56 20.77
CA VAL A 63 -2.62 28.43 22.10
C VAL A 63 -2.43 27.03 22.70
N GLY A 64 -2.31 26.02 21.85
CA GLY A 64 -2.13 24.62 22.24
C GLY A 64 -0.66 24.15 22.32
N GLY A 65 0.28 24.98 21.84
CA GLY A 65 1.70 24.65 21.82
C GLY A 65 2.11 23.82 20.61
N GLU A 66 3.27 23.17 20.72
CA GLU A 66 3.88 22.36 19.66
C GLU A 66 4.10 20.92 20.11
N TYR A 67 3.80 19.99 19.20
CA TYR A 67 4.10 18.57 19.32
C TYR A 67 4.97 18.14 18.14
N VAL A 68 6.07 17.47 18.45
CA VAL A 68 7.07 17.02 17.48
C VAL A 68 7.19 15.50 17.58
N CYS A 69 6.88 14.79 16.48
CA CYS A 69 6.83 13.34 16.46
C CYS A 69 7.67 12.79 15.29
N PRO A 70 8.82 12.14 15.56
CA PRO A 70 9.58 11.47 14.51
C PRO A 70 8.83 10.24 13.99
N VAL A 71 8.72 10.13 12.67
CA VAL A 71 8.11 8.99 11.99
C VAL A 71 9.14 8.21 11.18
N VAL A 72 9.02 6.88 11.20
CA VAL A 72 9.89 5.98 10.45
C VAL A 72 9.02 4.92 9.77
N GLY A 73 9.19 4.78 8.46
CA GLY A 73 8.42 3.88 7.62
C GLY A 73 9.39 3.05 6.81
N ARG A 74 9.14 1.75 6.67
CA ARG A 74 9.97 0.86 5.85
C ARG A 74 9.13 0.25 4.75
N CYS A 75 9.55 0.42 3.51
CA CYS A 75 8.95 -0.32 2.41
C CYS A 75 9.56 -1.72 2.37
N VAL A 76 8.87 -2.69 2.96
CA VAL A 76 9.33 -4.07 2.95
C VAL A 76 8.92 -4.76 1.65
N PRO A 77 9.67 -5.80 1.19
CA PRO A 77 9.24 -6.62 0.07
C PRO A 77 7.82 -7.15 0.26
N PRO A 78 7.03 -7.26 -0.82
CA PRO A 78 5.66 -7.73 -0.74
C PRO A 78 5.64 -9.16 -0.17
N LYS A 79 4.79 -9.38 0.82
CA LYS A 79 4.53 -10.73 1.32
C LYS A 79 3.69 -11.49 0.28
N PRO A 80 3.91 -12.80 0.10
CA PRO A 80 3.01 -13.63 -0.70
C PRO A 80 1.56 -13.54 -0.20
N GLN A 81 0.60 -13.40 -1.11
CA GLN A 81 -0.82 -13.23 -0.80
C GLN A 81 -1.67 -14.37 -1.40
N GLY A 82 -2.92 -14.50 -0.96
CA GLY A 82 -3.88 -15.46 -1.50
C GLY A 82 -4.39 -16.48 -0.47
N PRO A 83 -5.09 -17.53 -0.92
CA PRO A 83 -5.28 -17.89 -2.33
C PRO A 83 -6.27 -16.96 -3.05
N ILE A 84 -5.91 -16.55 -4.27
CA ILE A 84 -6.86 -16.02 -5.24
C ILE A 84 -7.66 -17.20 -5.77
N LEU A 85 -8.97 -17.19 -5.51
CA LEU A 85 -9.88 -18.24 -5.93
C LEU A 85 -10.33 -17.99 -7.36
N LEU A 86 -10.16 -18.99 -8.23
CA LEU A 86 -10.68 -18.95 -9.59
C LEU A 86 -12.01 -19.69 -9.63
N SER A 87 -13.09 -18.94 -9.87
CA SER A 87 -14.44 -19.46 -10.02
C SER A 87 -14.64 -19.98 -11.44
N GLY A 88 -14.53 -21.30 -11.61
CA GLY A 88 -14.68 -21.94 -12.91
C GLY A 88 -13.39 -21.89 -13.74
N ASP A 89 -13.43 -21.21 -14.89
CA ASP A 89 -12.31 -21.18 -15.87
C ASP A 89 -11.50 -19.88 -15.82
N SER A 90 -11.80 -18.96 -14.89
CA SER A 90 -11.03 -17.73 -14.75
C SER A 90 -11.15 -17.10 -13.36
N GLY A 91 -10.28 -16.14 -13.09
CA GLY A 91 -10.36 -15.22 -11.95
C GLY A 91 -9.63 -13.91 -12.24
N SER A 92 -9.63 -13.01 -11.27
CA SER A 92 -8.99 -11.71 -11.41
C SER A 92 -8.33 -11.25 -10.13
N LEU A 93 -7.21 -10.53 -10.25
CA LEU A 93 -6.47 -9.90 -9.17
C LEU A 93 -6.36 -8.39 -9.43
N SER A 94 -6.70 -7.57 -8.43
CA SER A 94 -6.38 -6.14 -8.45
C SER A 94 -4.91 -5.94 -8.10
N PHE A 95 -4.09 -5.52 -9.07
CA PHE A 95 -2.67 -5.21 -8.89
C PHE A 95 -2.43 -3.70 -9.00
N LYS A 96 -1.72 -3.10 -8.05
CA LYS A 96 -1.37 -1.66 -8.04
C LYS A 96 0.10 -1.50 -8.34
N ASN A 97 0.44 -0.65 -9.32
CA ASN A 97 1.79 -0.13 -9.44
C ASN A 97 2.06 0.81 -8.26
N VAL A 98 2.85 0.37 -7.28
CA VAL A 98 3.20 1.17 -6.09
C VAL A 98 4.34 2.14 -6.34
N LEU A 99 5.02 2.05 -7.48
CA LEU A 99 6.16 2.88 -7.84
C LEU A 99 5.72 4.30 -8.23
N ALA A 100 6.67 5.24 -8.17
CA ALA A 100 6.44 6.65 -8.51
C ALA A 100 6.39 6.92 -10.02
N GLN A 101 6.71 5.92 -10.85
CA GLN A 101 6.75 6.06 -12.30
C GLN A 101 5.86 5.02 -12.99
N GLU A 102 5.51 5.31 -14.24
CA GLU A 102 4.95 4.28 -15.13
C GLU A 102 5.97 3.16 -15.31
N THR A 103 5.53 1.92 -15.12
CA THR A 103 6.42 0.76 -15.11
C THR A 103 5.81 -0.38 -15.91
N LYS A 104 6.68 -1.07 -16.66
CA LYS A 104 6.35 -2.32 -17.34
C LYS A 104 6.49 -3.49 -16.36
N PHE A 105 5.38 -4.15 -16.08
CA PHE A 105 5.34 -5.35 -15.25
C PHE A 105 5.27 -6.61 -16.12
N THR A 106 5.93 -7.67 -15.65
CA THR A 106 5.82 -9.03 -16.20
C THR A 106 4.97 -9.89 -15.27
N PHE A 107 4.17 -10.77 -15.86
CA PHE A 107 3.33 -11.72 -15.14
C PHE A 107 3.66 -13.13 -15.62
N SER A 108 3.85 -14.05 -14.70
CA SER A 108 4.08 -15.46 -15.00
C SER A 108 3.35 -16.36 -14.02
N VAL A 109 3.08 -17.59 -14.46
CA VAL A 109 2.47 -18.63 -13.63
C VAL A 109 3.38 -19.86 -13.61
N ASP A 110 3.44 -20.54 -12.47
CA ASP A 110 4.30 -21.73 -12.28
C ASP A 110 3.60 -23.06 -12.60
N ASN A 111 2.31 -23.03 -12.92
CA ASN A 111 1.51 -24.20 -13.24
C ASN A 111 0.80 -24.00 -14.60
N PRO A 112 0.98 -24.92 -15.57
CA PRO A 112 0.42 -24.81 -16.92
C PRO A 112 -1.11 -24.87 -16.96
N SER A 113 -1.77 -25.27 -15.86
CA SER A 113 -3.23 -25.18 -15.74
C SER A 113 -3.73 -23.74 -15.61
N PHE A 114 -2.84 -22.78 -15.38
CA PHE A 114 -3.16 -21.36 -15.31
C PHE A 114 -2.56 -20.61 -16.50
N THR A 115 -3.17 -19.51 -16.89
CA THR A 115 -2.67 -18.61 -17.93
C THR A 115 -2.86 -17.16 -17.51
N VAL A 116 -1.96 -16.28 -17.97
CA VAL A 116 -2.01 -14.84 -17.71
C VAL A 116 -1.41 -14.12 -18.92
N LYS A 117 -1.80 -12.85 -19.14
CA LYS A 117 -1.08 -12.00 -20.10
C LYS A 117 0.38 -11.86 -19.64
N PRO A 118 1.37 -11.87 -20.53
CA PRO A 118 2.78 -11.92 -20.12
C PRO A 118 3.28 -10.59 -19.53
N GLU A 119 2.74 -9.45 -19.95
CA GLU A 119 3.21 -8.13 -19.54
C GLU A 119 2.13 -7.05 -19.65
N GLU A 120 2.32 -5.96 -18.92
CA GLU A 120 1.52 -4.72 -19.02
C GLU A 120 2.30 -3.52 -18.50
N THR A 121 2.17 -2.39 -19.19
CA THR A 121 2.67 -1.09 -18.70
C THR A 121 1.58 -0.41 -17.88
N ILE A 122 1.89 -0.06 -16.62
CA ILE A 122 0.93 0.46 -15.66
C ILE A 122 1.42 1.82 -15.17
N ALA A 123 0.59 2.85 -15.32
CA ALA A 123 0.89 4.21 -14.83
C ALA A 123 1.19 4.23 -13.32
N ALA A 124 1.99 5.21 -12.89
CA ALA A 124 2.34 5.40 -11.48
C ALA A 124 1.09 5.40 -10.58
N LYS A 125 1.15 4.68 -9.46
CA LYS A 125 0.06 4.58 -8.46
C LYS A 125 -1.26 4.01 -8.99
N LYS A 126 -1.34 3.54 -10.24
CA LYS A 126 -2.56 3.01 -10.84
C LYS A 126 -2.78 1.55 -10.48
N ALA A 127 -4.04 1.18 -10.24
CA ALA A 127 -4.48 -0.20 -10.11
C ALA A 127 -5.10 -0.73 -11.42
N VAL A 128 -4.84 -2.00 -11.73
CA VAL A 128 -5.35 -2.74 -12.88
C VAL A 128 -5.91 -4.10 -12.45
N GLN A 129 -6.77 -4.67 -13.28
CA GLN A 129 -7.28 -6.04 -13.08
C GLN A 129 -6.47 -7.02 -13.94
N VAL A 130 -5.69 -7.88 -13.28
CA VAL A 130 -4.95 -8.98 -13.91
C VAL A 130 -5.89 -10.18 -14.03
N LYS A 131 -6.31 -10.48 -15.25
CA LYS A 131 -7.15 -11.65 -15.56
C LYS A 131 -6.29 -12.91 -15.62
N ILE A 132 -6.73 -13.96 -14.94
CA ILE A 132 -6.05 -15.26 -14.86
C ILE A 132 -7.01 -16.30 -15.41
N GLY A 133 -6.61 -17.03 -16.45
CA GLY A 133 -7.37 -18.15 -16.98
C GLY A 133 -7.01 -19.45 -16.26
N TYR A 134 -7.94 -20.39 -16.22
CA TYR A 134 -7.72 -21.75 -15.73
C TYR A 134 -8.28 -22.77 -16.72
N LYS A 135 -7.46 -23.76 -17.04
CA LYS A 135 -7.86 -24.96 -17.76
C LYS A 135 -7.08 -26.13 -17.18
N LYS A 136 -7.79 -27.10 -16.59
CA LYS A 136 -7.15 -28.27 -15.98
C LYS A 136 -6.20 -28.94 -16.97
N THR A 137 -4.94 -29.06 -16.57
CA THR A 137 -3.95 -29.89 -17.25
C THR A 137 -3.81 -31.20 -16.49
N GLU A 138 -3.83 -32.33 -17.20
CA GLU A 138 -3.67 -33.65 -16.61
C GLU A 138 -2.33 -33.76 -15.87
N GLY A 139 -2.32 -34.40 -14.69
CA GLY A 139 -1.13 -34.51 -13.85
C GLY A 139 -0.74 -33.26 -13.04
N HIS A 140 -1.44 -32.12 -13.20
CA HIS A 140 -1.16 -30.90 -12.45
C HIS A 140 -2.23 -30.58 -11.39
N PRO A 141 -1.86 -29.99 -10.23
CA PRO A 141 -2.82 -29.62 -9.20
C PRO A 141 -3.67 -28.43 -9.64
N GLY A 142 -4.83 -28.24 -8.97
CA GLY A 142 -5.67 -27.05 -9.12
C GLY A 142 -5.11 -25.81 -8.38
N THR A 143 -3.82 -25.77 -8.08
CA THR A 143 -3.15 -24.70 -7.34
C THR A 143 -1.88 -24.25 -8.04
N GLY A 144 -1.49 -23.00 -7.87
CA GLY A 144 -0.27 -22.46 -8.47
C GLY A 144 0.11 -21.12 -7.85
N LYS A 145 1.03 -20.42 -8.49
CA LYS A 145 1.43 -19.05 -8.15
C LYS A 145 1.37 -18.19 -9.39
N LEU A 146 0.82 -16.99 -9.24
CA LEU A 146 1.09 -15.86 -10.11
C LEU A 146 2.26 -15.09 -9.52
N ILE A 147 3.28 -14.85 -10.33
CA ILE A 147 4.46 -14.06 -9.98
C ILE A 147 4.41 -12.78 -10.83
N VAL A 148 4.51 -11.64 -10.17
CA VAL A 148 4.59 -10.33 -10.81
C VAL A 148 5.95 -9.74 -10.52
N GLY A 149 6.64 -9.24 -11.55
CA GLY A 149 7.94 -8.60 -11.42
C GLY A 149 8.04 -7.37 -12.32
N CYS A 150 9.10 -6.59 -12.13
CA CYS A 150 9.49 -5.48 -13.01
C CYS A 150 11.00 -5.25 -12.93
N ALA A 151 11.54 -4.36 -13.76
CA ALA A 151 13.00 -4.12 -13.81
C ALA A 151 13.48 -3.16 -12.70
N GLU A 152 12.57 -2.38 -12.13
CA GLU A 152 12.83 -1.33 -11.14
C GLU A 152 13.15 -1.87 -9.75
N THR A 153 12.82 -3.15 -9.49
CA THR A 153 13.13 -3.78 -8.21
C THR A 153 13.40 -5.27 -8.40
N PRO A 154 14.33 -5.87 -7.62
CA PRO A 154 14.49 -7.32 -7.57
C PRO A 154 13.34 -8.01 -6.81
N SER A 155 12.46 -7.26 -6.15
CA SER A 155 11.33 -7.82 -5.40
C SER A 155 10.20 -8.24 -6.34
N THR A 156 9.60 -9.40 -6.09
CA THR A 156 8.45 -9.90 -6.84
C THR A 156 7.21 -9.99 -5.96
N TRP A 157 6.04 -9.68 -6.51
CA TRP A 157 4.77 -9.99 -5.85
C TRP A 157 4.37 -11.42 -6.19
N VAL A 158 4.02 -12.20 -5.16
CA VAL A 158 3.61 -13.59 -5.32
C VAL A 158 2.17 -13.74 -4.84
N TYR A 159 1.32 -14.31 -5.68
CA TYR A 159 -0.08 -14.58 -5.38
C TYR A 159 -0.35 -16.07 -5.56
N TYR A 160 -0.72 -16.76 -4.49
CA TYR A 160 -1.17 -18.14 -4.56
C TYR A 160 -2.51 -18.21 -5.28
N LEU A 161 -2.65 -19.18 -6.17
CA LEU A 161 -3.85 -19.42 -6.97
C LEU A 161 -4.47 -20.74 -6.54
N LYS A 162 -5.80 -20.79 -6.49
CA LYS A 162 -6.55 -22.03 -6.29
C LYS A 162 -7.80 -22.04 -7.15
N SER A 163 -7.93 -23.08 -7.95
CA SER A 163 -9.16 -23.37 -8.70
C SER A 163 -10.20 -24.00 -7.79
N SER A 164 -11.47 -23.64 -8.02
CA SER A 164 -12.62 -24.32 -7.42
C SER A 164 -13.08 -25.55 -8.24
N LYS A 165 -12.42 -25.86 -9.37
CA LYS A 165 -12.70 -27.02 -10.23
C LYS A 165 -11.76 -28.20 -9.96
#